data_AF-A0A9X6WTM5-F1
#
_entry.id   AF-A0A9X6WTM5-F1
#
_cell.length_a   1.000
_cell.length_b   1.000
_cell.length_c   1.000
_cell.angle_alpha   90.00
_cell.angle_beta   90.00
_cell.angle_gamma   90.00
#
_symmetry.space_group_name_H-M   'P 1'
#
loop_
_entity.id
_entity.type
_entity.pdbx_description
1 polymer ?
#
loop_
_entity_poly.entity_id
_entity_poly.type
_entity_poly.pdbx_seq_one_letter_code
_entity_poly.pdbx_strand_id
1 'polypeptide(L)' 'MVGKRVVSKVNNLRFYDTPSWQDKDVAGSVDTGLGFTIDVKIMVDGSPQYKVHNSKGKTYYVTANEAFVYVK' A
#
# COMPACT_ATOMS: atom_id res chain seq x y z
N MET A 1 -4.06 -11.14 8.00
CA MET A 1 -3.17 -10.29 7.16
C MET A 1 -2.27 -9.40 8.00
N VAL A 2 -2.70 -8.93 9.17
CA VAL A 2 -1.87 -8.13 10.10
C VAL A 2 -0.48 -8.75 10.28
N GLY A 3 0.57 -7.94 10.16
CA GLY A 3 1.97 -8.36 10.31
C GLY A 3 2.59 -9.01 9.06
N LYS A 4 1.80 -9.36 8.04
CA LYS A 4 2.31 -9.79 6.74
C LYS A 4 2.86 -8.62 5.93
N ARG A 5 3.66 -8.90 4.90
CA ARG A 5 4.24 -7.85 4.04
C ARG A 5 3.52 -7.79 2.70
N VAL A 6 2.97 -6.63 2.33
CA VAL A 6 2.56 -6.37 0.95
C VAL A 6 3.78 -5.95 0.14
N VAL A 7 3.97 -6.54 -1.03
CA VAL A 7 5.14 -6.33 -1.89
C VAL A 7 4.69 -5.96 -3.30
N SER A 8 5.33 -4.94 -3.89
CA SER A 8 5.04 -4.49 -5.24
C SER A 8 5.50 -5.49 -6.30
N LYS A 9 4.67 -5.70 -7.32
CA LYS A 9 5.00 -6.43 -8.56
C LYS A 9 5.49 -5.52 -9.68
N VAL A 10 5.31 -4.20 -9.53
CA VAL A 10 5.60 -3.20 -10.56
C VAL A 10 6.49 -2.09 -10.03
N ASN A 11 7.20 -1.42 -10.94
CA ASN A 11 7.93 -0.21 -10.60
C ASN A 11 7.00 0.99 -10.44
N ASN A 12 7.41 1.98 -9.65
CA ASN A 12 6.65 3.20 -9.40
C ASN A 12 5.22 2.97 -8.87
N LEU A 13 4.99 1.91 -8.07
CA LEU A 13 3.68 1.70 -7.43
C LEU A 13 3.44 2.80 -6.39
N ARG A 14 2.38 3.57 -6.56
CA ARG A 14 2.04 4.68 -5.65
C ARG A 14 1.54 4.20 -4.30
N PHE A 15 1.88 4.96 -3.26
CA PHE A 15 1.27 4.87 -1.94
C PHE A 15 0.87 6.27 -1.45
N TYR A 16 -0.05 6.33 -0.50
CA TYR A 16 -0.79 7.54 -0.13
C TYR A 16 -0.66 7.84 1.37
N ASP A 17 -0.69 9.13 1.74
CA ASP A 17 -0.66 9.57 3.15
C ASP A 17 -2.06 9.44 3.81
N THR A 18 -3.13 9.40 3.01
CA THR A 18 -4.53 9.24 3.45
C THR A 18 -5.21 8.10 2.68
N PRO A 19 -6.31 7.51 3.21
CA PRO A 19 -7.08 6.51 2.47
C PRO A 19 -7.81 7.17 1.30
N SER A 20 -7.13 7.26 0.15
CA SER A 20 -7.56 8.01 -1.03
C SER A 20 -6.95 7.40 -2.30
N TRP A 21 -7.49 7.78 -3.45
CA TRP A 21 -6.94 7.49 -4.78
C TRP A 21 -6.53 8.75 -5.55
N GLN A 22 -6.67 9.93 -4.93
CA GLN A 22 -6.43 11.22 -5.57
C GLN A 22 -4.94 11.53 -5.70
N ASP A 23 -4.53 12.17 -6.79
CA ASP A 23 -3.13 12.53 -7.04
C ASP A 23 -2.52 13.41 -5.95
N LYS A 24 -3.32 14.31 -5.36
CA LYS A 24 -2.87 15.20 -4.27
C LYS A 24 -2.45 14.47 -2.99
N ASP A 25 -2.94 13.23 -2.80
CA ASP A 25 -2.71 12.44 -1.58
C ASP A 25 -1.56 11.43 -1.75
N VAL A 26 -0.90 11.41 -2.92
CA VAL A 26 0.25 10.55 -3.18
C VAL A 26 1.41 10.98 -2.29
N ALA A 27 1.87 10.06 -1.45
CA ALA A 27 3.01 10.27 -0.56
C ALA A 27 4.35 9.86 -1.20
N GLY A 28 4.29 8.98 -2.21
CA GLY A 28 5.46 8.53 -2.95
C GLY A 28 5.18 7.29 -3.79
N SER A 29 6.25 6.66 -4.28
CA SER A 29 6.20 5.41 -5.01
C SER A 29 7.23 4.41 -4.49
N VAL A 30 6.97 3.13 -4.78
CA VAL A 30 7.84 2.01 -4.42
C VAL A 30 8.03 1.09 -5.63
N ASP A 31 9.25 0.61 -5.81
CA ASP A 31 9.60 -0.28 -6.93
C ASP A 31 9.34 -1.75 -6.63
N THR A 32 9.45 -2.58 -7.66
CA THR A 32 9.22 -4.03 -7.60
C THR A 32 10.05 -4.67 -6.48
N GLY A 33 9.45 -5.56 -5.69
CA GLY A 33 10.11 -6.29 -4.60
C GLY A 33 10.21 -5.52 -3.27
N LEU A 34 9.96 -4.21 -3.29
CA LEU A 34 9.84 -3.37 -2.10
C LEU A 34 8.38 -3.33 -1.62
N GLY A 35 8.17 -2.89 -0.37
CA GLY A 35 6.85 -3.00 0.25
C GLY A 35 6.84 -2.74 1.76
N PHE A 36 5.67 -2.95 2.37
CA PHE A 36 5.33 -2.50 3.72
C PHE A 36 4.67 -3.59 4.56
N THR A 37 4.69 -3.42 5.89
CA THR A 37 3.95 -4.29 6.80
C THR A 37 2.49 -3.91 6.81
N ILE A 38 1.60 -4.88 6.68
CA ILE A 38 0.14 -4.68 6.65
C ILE A 38 -0.38 -4.56 8.07
N ASP A 39 -1.10 -3.48 8.35
CA ASP A 39 -1.91 -3.32 9.56
C ASP A 39 -3.30 -3.91 9.35
N VAL A 40 -3.99 -3.50 8.28
CA VAL A 40 -5.36 -3.92 7.99
C VAL A 40 -5.71 -3.68 6.53
N LYS A 41 -6.67 -4.44 6.01
CA LYS A 41 -7.29 -4.22 4.69
C LYS A 41 -8.56 -3.38 4.87
N ILE A 42 -8.71 -2.31 4.11
CA ILE A 42 -9.86 -1.39 4.15
C ILE A 42 -10.47 -1.20 2.76
N MET A 43 -11.70 -0.68 2.71
CA MET A 43 -12.36 -0.26 1.47
C MET A 43 -12.32 1.27 1.37
N VAL A 44 -11.87 1.78 0.23
CA VAL A 44 -11.77 3.22 -0.07
C VAL A 44 -12.42 3.45 -1.43
N ASP A 45 -13.52 4.21 -1.45
CA ASP A 45 -14.28 4.53 -2.67
C ASP A 45 -14.61 3.30 -3.54
N GLY A 46 -14.98 2.20 -2.89
CA GLY A 46 -15.35 0.95 -3.57
C GLY A 46 -14.17 0.05 -4.00
N SER A 47 -12.92 0.46 -3.76
CA SER A 47 -11.73 -0.34 -4.06
C SER A 47 -10.90 -0.66 -2.80
N PRO A 48 -10.30 -1.85 -2.69
CA PRO A 48 -9.57 -2.23 -1.48
C PRO A 48 -8.16 -1.64 -1.42
N GLN A 49 -7.77 -1.18 -0.23
CA GLN A 49 -6.40 -0.78 0.11
C GLN A 49 -5.90 -1.55 1.33
N TYR A 50 -4.59 -1.61 1.49
CA TYR A 50 -3.95 -1.93 2.77
C TYR A 50 -3.55 -0.63 3.47
N LYS A 51 -3.96 -0.49 4.73
CA LYS A 51 -3.26 0.37 5.68
C LYS A 51 -1.98 -0.34 6.08
N VAL A 52 -0.86 0.32 5.91
CA VAL A 52 0.46 -0.25 6.10
C VAL A 52 1.36 0.67 6.91
N HIS A 53 2.44 0.14 7.47
CA HIS A 53 3.52 0.95 8.03
C HIS A 53 4.89 0.55 7.48
N ASN A 54 5.78 1.52 7.39
CA ASN A 54 7.19 1.29 7.04
C ASN A 54 8.03 0.92 8.28
N SER A 55 9.33 0.65 8.07
CA SER A 55 10.27 0.30 9.16
C SER A 55 10.47 1.41 10.21
N LYS A 56 10.02 2.64 9.95
CA LYS A 56 10.03 3.77 10.88
C LYS A 56 8.68 3.97 11.59
N GLY A 57 7.71 3.08 11.37
CA GLY A 57 6.37 3.16 11.96
C GLY A 57 5.45 4.21 11.31
N LYS A 58 5.85 4.85 10.21
CA LYS A 58 4.97 5.80 9.50
C LYS A 58 3.92 5.02 8.71
N THR A 59 2.66 5.41 8.90
CA THR A 59 1.49 4.83 8.23
C THR A 59 1.32 5.38 6.82
N TYR A 60 0.92 4.50 5.90
CA TYR A 60 0.54 4.81 4.53
C TYR A 60 -0.59 3.90 4.06
N TYR A 61 -1.05 4.15 2.84
CA TYR A 61 -2.06 3.34 2.17
C TYR A 61 -1.58 2.93 0.78
N VAL A 62 -1.78 1.66 0.42
CA VAL A 62 -1.36 1.10 -0.88
C VAL A 62 -2.44 0.18 -1.41
N THR A 63 -2.54 0.05 -2.74
CA THR A 63 -3.52 -0.83 -3.36
C THR A 63 -3.44 -2.27 -2.84
N ALA A 64 -4.60 -2.89 -2.64
CA ALA A 64 -4.70 -4.31 -2.35
C ALA A 64 -5.01 -5.15 -3.60
N ASN A 65 -4.95 -4.55 -4.79
CA ASN A 65 -5.20 -5.23 -6.05
C ASN A 65 -4.04 -6.17 -6.39
N GLU A 66 -4.35 -7.47 -6.46
CA GLU A 66 -3.39 -8.55 -6.67
C GLU A 66 -2.72 -8.50 -8.05
N ALA A 67 -3.21 -7.72 -9.00
CA ALA A 67 -2.49 -7.45 -10.25
C ALA A 67 -1.18 -6.69 -10.02
N PHE A 68 -1.13 -5.82 -8.99
CA PHE A 68 0.01 -4.94 -8.72
C PHE A 68 0.82 -5.34 -7.49
N VAL A 69 0.23 -6.12 -6.59
CA VAL A 69 0.89 -6.54 -5.34
C VAL A 69 0.71 -8.02 -5.06
N TYR A 70 1.56 -8.56 -4.19
CA TYR A 70 1.30 -9.83 -3.50
C TYR A 70 1.57 -9.67 -2.00
N VAL A 71 1.02 -10.59 -1.20
CA VAL A 71 1.23 -10.63 0.24
C VAL A 71 2.15 -11.81 0.58
N LYS A 72 3.20 -11.55 1.36
CA LYS A 72 4.09 -12.56 1.94
C LYS A 72 3.76 -12.73 3.42
#